data_AF-A0A2H1W4I1-F1
#
_entry.id   AF-A0A2H1W4I1-F1
#
_cell.length_a   1.000
_cell.length_b   1.000
_cell.length_c   1.000
_cell.angle_alpha   90.00
_cell.angle_beta   90.00
_cell.angle_gamma   90.00
#
_symmetry.space_group_name_H-M   'P 1'
#
loop_
_entity.id
_entity.type
_entity.pdbx_description
1 polymer ?
#
loop_
_entity_poly.entity_id
_entity_poly.type
_entity_poly.pdbx_seq_one_letter_code
_entity_poly.pdbx_strand_id
1 'polypeptide(L)'
;MFNEIETRLRSALIGLVTYVTRPDLVAQQPMFYSAILNSILLAKCITAHLWENSPYVSKQLKGIGPTFSTLLATAGKVNFILLEESHPRDLERIMNKGAPAGNVLRKQISLLPKYQLTMIPVDEKTVTLQLLLINQAYLAENMGNLTAGENHKSYIIVGDSNNHLLLLATF
;
A
#
# COMPACT_ATOMS: atom_id res chain seq x y z
N MET A 1 16.54 -30.85 -17.57
CA MET A 1 17.07 -29.72 -16.76
C MET A 1 16.36 -28.40 -17.05
N PHE A 2 16.02 -28.06 -18.32
CA PHE A 2 15.23 -26.86 -18.64
C PHE A 2 13.72 -26.96 -18.28
N ASN A 3 13.12 -28.15 -18.34
CA ASN A 3 11.69 -28.33 -18.03
C ASN A 3 11.36 -28.33 -16.52
N GLU A 4 12.35 -28.48 -15.65
CA GLU A 4 12.15 -28.57 -14.20
C GLU A 4 12.11 -27.19 -13.52
N ILE A 5 12.76 -26.20 -14.14
CA ILE A 5 12.75 -24.80 -13.71
C ILE A 5 11.46 -24.12 -14.16
N GLU A 6 10.96 -24.43 -15.36
CA GLU A 6 9.70 -23.88 -15.88
C GLU A 6 8.48 -24.37 -15.06
N THR A 7 8.55 -25.60 -14.55
CA THR A 7 7.49 -26.17 -13.70
C THR A 7 7.46 -25.52 -12.31
N ARG A 8 8.61 -25.10 -11.76
CA ARG A 8 8.67 -24.36 -10.48
C ARG A 8 8.26 -22.89 -10.58
N LEU A 9 8.44 -22.27 -11.75
CA LEU A 9 7.95 -20.91 -12.00
C LEU A 9 6.42 -20.88 -12.16
N ARG A 10 5.81 -21.95 -12.68
CA ARG A 10 4.35 -22.09 -12.76
C ARG A 10 3.68 -22.43 -11.43
N SER A 11 4.40 -22.98 -10.45
CA SER A 11 3.84 -23.21 -9.10
C SER A 11 3.83 -21.95 -8.21
N ALA A 12 4.48 -20.86 -8.63
CA ALA A 12 4.43 -19.57 -7.93
C ALA A 12 3.23 -18.69 -8.34
N LEU A 13 2.31 -19.24 -9.16
CA LEU A 13 1.17 -18.54 -9.75
C LEU A 13 -0.16 -18.64 -8.98
N ILE A 14 -0.14 -19.12 -7.74
CA ILE A 14 -1.37 -19.19 -6.93
C ILE A 14 -1.33 -17.99 -5.99
N GLY A 15 -2.17 -16.99 -6.27
CA GLY A 15 -2.41 -15.88 -5.37
C GLY A 15 -2.59 -16.39 -3.95
N LEU A 16 -2.11 -15.62 -2.98
CA LEU A 16 -2.26 -15.94 -1.57
C LEU A 16 -3.76 -15.94 -1.21
N VAL A 17 -4.44 -17.04 -1.48
CA VAL A 17 -5.81 -17.29 -1.05
C VAL A 17 -5.68 -17.94 0.32
N THR A 18 -5.70 -17.10 1.36
CA THR A 18 -5.84 -17.58 2.72
C THR A 18 -7.31 -17.96 2.93
N TYR A 19 -7.59 -19.26 2.92
CA TYR A 19 -8.89 -19.77 3.34
C TYR A 19 -8.98 -19.65 4.86
N VAL A 20 -9.86 -18.78 5.35
CA VAL A 20 -10.21 -18.70 6.77
C VAL A 20 -11.39 -19.65 7.00
N THR A 21 -11.11 -20.91 7.32
CA THR A 21 -12.15 -21.85 7.78
C THR A 21 -12.22 -21.82 9.31
N ARG A 22 -13.42 -21.51 9.81
CA ARG A 22 -13.75 -21.37 11.24
C ARG A 22 -13.67 -22.74 11.95
N PRO A 23 -12.92 -22.90 13.06
CA PRO A 23 -13.22 -23.92 14.03
C PRO A 23 -14.31 -23.38 14.96
N ASP A 24 -15.44 -24.07 15.02
CA ASP A 24 -16.52 -23.84 15.97
C ASP A 24 -16.04 -24.12 17.40
N LEU A 25 -15.39 -23.15 18.03
CA LEU A 25 -15.21 -23.11 19.48
C LEU A 25 -15.35 -21.66 19.93
N VAL A 26 -16.17 -21.47 20.97
CA VAL A 26 -16.42 -20.22 21.71
C VAL A 26 -15.12 -19.79 22.41
N ALA A 27 -14.10 -19.42 21.64
CA ALA A 27 -13.01 -18.59 22.11
C ALA A 27 -13.50 -17.15 21.97
N GLN A 28 -13.63 -16.44 23.09
CA GLN A 28 -13.91 -15.00 23.08
C GLN A 28 -12.95 -14.36 22.09
N GLN A 29 -13.48 -13.89 20.96
CA GLN A 29 -12.63 -13.21 20.00
C GLN A 29 -12.11 -11.95 20.69
N PRO A 30 -10.81 -11.68 20.59
CA PRO A 30 -10.29 -10.53 21.27
C PRO A 30 -10.89 -9.23 20.68
N MET A 31 -11.52 -8.43 21.54
CA MET A 31 -12.11 -7.13 21.20
C MET A 31 -11.07 -6.02 21.09
N PHE A 32 -9.98 -6.26 20.35
CA PHE A 32 -8.88 -5.31 20.22
C PHE A 32 -8.60 -4.88 18.78
N TYR A 33 -9.55 -5.06 17.85
CA TYR A 33 -9.40 -4.63 16.46
C TYR A 33 -8.98 -3.16 16.36
N SER A 34 -9.72 -2.26 17.01
CA SER A 34 -9.45 -0.82 17.00
C SER A 34 -8.09 -0.47 17.61
N ALA A 35 -7.70 -1.16 18.68
CA ALA A 35 -6.39 -0.96 19.31
C ALA A 35 -5.24 -1.36 18.37
N ILE A 36 -5.37 -2.50 17.67
CA ILE A 36 -4.38 -2.97 16.70
C ILE A 36 -4.34 -2.05 15.48
N LEU A 37 -5.49 -1.68 14.92
CA LEU A 37 -5.58 -0.77 13.78
C LEU A 37 -4.91 0.57 14.09
N ASN A 38 -5.23 1.17 15.24
CA ASN A 38 -4.64 2.44 15.66
C ASN A 38 -3.15 2.30 15.95
N SER A 39 -2.69 1.18 16.50
CA SER A 39 -1.26 0.92 16.71
C SER A 39 -0.49 0.83 15.40
N ILE A 40 -1.03 0.13 14.40
CA ILE A 40 -0.42 0.02 13.07
C ILE A 40 -0.44 1.37 12.34
N LEU A 41 -1.54 2.11 12.43
CA LEU A 41 -1.66 3.45 11.86
C LEU A 41 -0.68 4.43 12.51
N LEU A 42 -0.55 4.40 13.84
CA LEU A 42 0.41 5.22 14.57
C LEU A 42 1.85 4.86 14.18
N ALA A 43 2.17 3.57 14.08
CA ALA A 43 3.49 3.14 13.62
C ALA A 43 3.81 3.70 12.22
N LYS A 44 2.85 3.64 11.27
CA LYS A 44 2.98 4.26 9.95
C LYS A 44 3.21 5.78 10.04
N CYS A 45 2.46 6.46 10.90
CA CYS A 45 2.58 7.91 11.08
C CYS A 45 3.96 8.31 11.61
N ILE A 46 4.48 7.55 12.57
CA ILE A 46 5.82 7.75 13.14
C ILE A 46 6.88 7.54 12.06
N THR A 47 6.80 6.46 11.27
CA THR A 47 7.75 6.19 10.18
C THR A 47 7.69 7.25 9.09
N ALA A 48 6.49 7.72 8.73
CA ALA A 48 6.31 8.73 7.69
C ALA A 48 6.54 10.16 8.17
N HIS A 49 6.68 10.38 9.49
CA HIS A 49 6.66 11.70 10.12
C HIS A 49 5.46 12.56 9.69
N LEU A 50 4.29 11.93 9.54
CA LEU A 50 3.05 12.52 9.05
C LEU A 50 1.84 11.85 9.69
N TRP A 51 0.81 12.63 10.02
CA TRP A 51 -0.49 12.10 10.44
C TRP A 51 -1.26 11.47 9.27
N GLU A 52 -2.18 10.55 9.57
CA GLU A 52 -2.91 9.78 8.56
C GLU A 52 -3.76 10.64 7.62
N ASN A 53 -4.27 11.76 8.14
CA ASN A 53 -5.11 12.71 7.43
C ASN A 53 -4.32 13.91 6.89
N SER A 54 -2.98 13.84 6.90
CA SER A 54 -2.14 14.95 6.45
C SER A 54 -2.23 15.14 4.92
N PRO A 55 -2.46 16.37 4.42
CA PRO A 55 -2.44 16.65 2.98
C PRO A 55 -1.01 16.67 2.39
N TYR A 56 0.01 16.58 3.24
CA TYR A 56 1.42 16.76 2.87
C TYR A 56 2.11 15.45 2.46
N VAL A 57 1.37 14.50 1.87
CA VAL A 57 1.85 13.13 1.57
C VAL A 57 3.13 13.12 0.72
N SER A 58 3.32 14.15 -0.10
CA SER A 58 4.50 14.29 -0.96
C SER A 58 5.80 14.40 -0.19
N LYS A 59 5.80 14.78 1.10
CA LYS A 59 6.99 14.75 1.97
C LYS A 59 7.61 13.36 2.12
N GLN A 60 6.83 12.30 1.87
CA GLN A 60 7.33 10.92 1.89
C GLN A 60 8.24 10.62 0.69
N LEU A 61 8.23 11.47 -0.34
CA LEU A 61 9.04 11.31 -1.54
C LEU A 61 10.42 11.95 -1.38
N LYS A 62 11.46 11.23 -1.78
CA LYS A 62 12.85 11.71 -1.67
C LYS A 62 13.05 12.98 -2.50
N GLY A 63 13.52 14.03 -1.84
CA GLY A 63 13.78 15.34 -2.46
C GLY A 63 12.64 16.34 -2.30
N ILE A 64 11.53 15.96 -1.65
CA ILE A 64 10.42 16.87 -1.35
C ILE A 64 10.51 17.38 0.09
N GLY A 65 11.00 18.60 0.24
CA GLY A 65 10.99 19.32 1.52
C GLY A 65 9.62 19.92 1.88
N PRO A 66 9.50 20.52 3.08
CA PRO A 66 8.27 21.17 3.55
C PRO A 66 7.69 22.19 2.56
N THR A 67 8.55 23.00 1.93
CA THR A 67 8.14 24.02 0.96
C THR A 67 7.44 23.42 -0.26
N PHE A 68 8.04 22.43 -0.91
CA PHE A 68 7.42 21.80 -2.08
C PHE A 68 6.15 21.04 -1.72
N SER A 69 6.13 20.37 -0.57
CA SER A 69 4.90 19.70 -0.12
C SER A 69 3.77 20.68 0.14
N THR A 70 4.07 21.84 0.71
CA THR A 70 3.07 22.90 0.92
C THR A 70 2.52 23.43 -0.40
N LEU A 71 3.39 23.68 -1.39
CA LEU A 71 2.97 24.13 -2.73
C LEU A 71 2.08 23.08 -3.42
N LEU A 72 2.49 21.81 -3.38
CA LEU A 72 1.72 20.69 -3.95
C LEU A 72 0.35 20.54 -3.27
N ALA A 73 0.32 20.55 -1.94
CA ALA A 73 -0.93 20.46 -1.17
C ALA A 73 -1.87 21.65 -1.45
N THR A 74 -1.33 22.88 -1.51
CA THR A 74 -2.10 24.09 -1.83
C THR A 74 -2.66 24.04 -3.25
N ALA A 75 -1.94 23.41 -4.19
CA ALA A 75 -2.41 23.13 -5.55
C ALA A 75 -3.34 21.91 -5.66
N GLY A 76 -3.83 21.37 -4.54
CA GLY A 76 -4.76 20.24 -4.48
C GLY A 76 -4.12 18.87 -4.71
N LYS A 77 -2.80 18.76 -4.74
CA LYS A 77 -2.07 17.49 -4.94
C LYS A 77 -1.81 16.79 -3.62
N VAL A 78 -2.90 16.40 -2.95
CA VAL A 78 -2.92 15.95 -1.55
C VAL A 78 -2.80 14.43 -1.35
N ASN A 79 -2.81 13.64 -2.42
CA ASN A 79 -2.60 12.19 -2.36
C ASN A 79 -1.73 11.72 -3.54
N PHE A 80 -1.20 10.49 -3.47
CA PHE A 80 -0.31 9.96 -4.51
C PHE A 80 -0.99 9.74 -5.86
N ILE A 81 -2.29 9.42 -5.89
CA ILE A 81 -3.06 9.24 -7.12
C ILE A 81 -3.10 10.57 -7.90
N LEU A 82 -3.49 11.66 -7.23
CA LEU A 82 -3.56 13.00 -7.83
C LEU A 82 -2.19 13.48 -8.32
N LEU A 83 -1.11 13.17 -7.59
CA LEU A 83 0.26 13.48 -8.01
C LEU A 83 0.68 12.66 -9.24
N GLU A 84 0.33 11.38 -9.29
CA GLU A 84 0.69 10.49 -10.39
C GLU A 84 -0.08 10.79 -11.68
N GLU A 85 -1.36 11.16 -11.58
CA GLU A 85 -2.19 11.53 -12.73
C GLU A 85 -1.85 12.92 -13.28
N SER A 86 -1.20 13.76 -12.48
CA SER A 86 -0.82 15.11 -12.91
C SER A 86 0.22 15.09 -14.02
N HIS A 87 0.09 16.02 -14.97
CA HIS A 87 1.10 16.19 -16.00
C HIS A 87 2.42 16.65 -15.36
N PRO A 88 3.59 16.08 -15.73
CA PRO A 88 4.83 16.38 -15.02
C PRO A 88 5.24 17.86 -15.09
N ARG A 89 4.85 18.58 -16.16
CA ARG A 89 5.17 20.01 -16.32
C ARG A 89 4.34 20.89 -15.39
N ASP A 90 3.15 20.44 -15.01
CA ASP A 90 2.37 21.11 -13.97
C ASP A 90 3.00 20.94 -12.60
N LEU A 91 3.47 19.73 -12.28
CA LEU A 91 4.19 19.48 -11.04
C LEU A 91 5.46 20.33 -10.93
N GLU A 92 6.21 20.43 -12.03
CA GLU A 92 7.39 21.30 -12.16
C GLU A 92 7.04 22.76 -11.91
N ARG A 93 5.99 23.27 -12.56
CA ARG A 93 5.48 24.63 -12.37
C ARG A 93 5.05 24.89 -10.93
N ILE A 94 4.29 23.98 -10.31
CA ILE A 94 3.84 24.12 -8.91
C ILE A 94 5.04 24.19 -7.96
N MET A 95 6.06 23.35 -8.18
CA MET A 95 7.26 23.30 -7.34
C MET A 95 8.30 24.37 -7.68
N ASN A 96 8.05 25.22 -8.70
CA ASN A 96 9.05 26.14 -9.26
C ASN A 96 10.38 25.43 -9.60
N LYS A 97 10.28 24.26 -10.23
CA LYS A 97 11.42 23.44 -10.67
C LYS A 97 11.42 23.28 -12.18
N GLY A 98 12.61 23.14 -12.75
CA GLY A 98 12.77 22.77 -14.16
C GLY A 98 12.62 21.26 -14.37
N ALA A 99 12.47 20.87 -15.63
CA ALA A 99 12.58 19.47 -16.03
C ALA A 99 13.95 18.89 -15.60
N PRO A 100 14.02 17.62 -15.17
CA PRO A 100 12.98 16.58 -15.22
C PRO A 100 12.25 16.34 -13.89
N ALA A 101 12.16 17.32 -12.99
CA ALA A 101 11.72 17.11 -11.60
C ALA A 101 10.33 16.45 -11.48
N GLY A 102 9.38 16.81 -12.35
CA GLY A 102 8.04 16.23 -12.34
C GLY A 102 8.03 14.77 -12.78
N ASN A 103 8.88 14.41 -13.76
CA ASN A 103 9.01 13.02 -14.20
C ASN A 103 9.63 12.16 -13.09
N VAL A 104 10.64 12.68 -12.40
CA VAL A 104 11.29 11.99 -11.27
C VAL A 104 10.28 11.75 -10.15
N LEU A 105 9.46 12.76 -9.81
CA LEU A 105 8.42 12.64 -8.79
C LEU A 105 7.40 11.54 -9.17
N ARG A 106 6.87 11.56 -10.40
CA ARG A 106 5.94 10.53 -10.87
C ARG A 106 6.57 9.14 -10.90
N LYS A 107 7.85 9.03 -11.28
CA LYS A 107 8.61 7.78 -11.27
C LYS A 107 8.70 7.21 -9.86
N GLN A 108 8.99 8.02 -8.85
CA GLN A 108 8.99 7.57 -7.45
C GLN A 108 7.62 7.02 -7.02
N ILE A 109 6.54 7.73 -7.35
CA ILE A 109 5.18 7.26 -7.01
C ILE A 109 4.85 5.93 -7.72
N SER A 110 5.25 5.78 -8.98
CA SER A 110 5.03 4.54 -9.74
C SER A 110 5.73 3.32 -9.12
N LEU A 111 6.77 3.56 -8.31
CA LEU A 111 7.57 2.56 -7.59
C LEU A 111 7.11 2.32 -6.14
N LEU A 112 5.94 2.83 -5.76
CA LEU A 112 5.24 2.44 -4.54
C LEU A 112 4.36 1.20 -4.79
N PRO A 113 4.23 0.27 -3.83
CA PRO A 113 3.27 -0.83 -3.93
C PRO A 113 1.83 -0.33 -4.08
N LYS A 114 1.11 -0.84 -5.08
CA LYS A 114 -0.31 -0.52 -5.32
C LYS A 114 -1.14 -1.78 -5.21
N TYR A 115 -2.04 -1.81 -4.22
CA TYR A 115 -2.85 -2.97 -3.95
C TYR A 115 -4.30 -2.76 -4.37
N GLN A 116 -4.90 -3.80 -4.91
CA GLN A 116 -6.34 -3.93 -5.08
C GLN A 116 -6.84 -5.00 -4.11
N LEU A 117 -7.79 -4.63 -3.26
CA LEU A 117 -8.48 -5.55 -2.36
C LEU A 117 -9.86 -5.85 -2.92
N THR A 118 -10.18 -7.13 -3.08
CA THR A 118 -11.50 -7.61 -3.48
C THR A 118 -12.05 -8.52 -2.38
N MET A 119 -13.31 -8.31 -2.03
CA MET A 119 -14.03 -9.08 -1.02
C MET A 119 -15.14 -9.86 -1.73
N ILE A 120 -15.11 -11.18 -1.65
CA ILE A 120 -16.04 -12.07 -2.34
C ILE A 120 -16.79 -12.88 -1.28
N PRO A 121 -18.11 -12.68 -1.12
CA PRO A 121 -18.91 -13.50 -0.21
C PRO A 121 -19.00 -14.94 -0.76
N VAL A 122 -18.75 -15.92 0.11
CA VAL A 122 -18.90 -17.34 -0.21
C VAL A 122 -20.24 -17.86 0.31
N ASP A 123 -20.59 -17.48 1.54
CA ASP A 123 -21.88 -17.77 2.19
C ASP A 123 -22.21 -16.69 3.26
N GLU A 124 -23.25 -16.90 4.07
CA GLU A 124 -23.68 -15.96 5.12
C GLU A 124 -22.62 -15.65 6.19
N LYS A 125 -21.61 -16.51 6.37
CA LYS A 125 -20.60 -16.44 7.43
C LYS A 125 -19.17 -16.39 6.90
N THR A 126 -18.97 -16.63 5.61
CA THR A 126 -17.66 -16.81 5.00
C THR A 126 -17.45 -15.83 3.86
N VAL A 127 -16.29 -15.19 3.89
CA VAL A 127 -15.86 -14.24 2.86
C VAL A 127 -14.43 -14.58 2.47
N THR A 128 -14.16 -14.57 1.17
CA THR A 128 -12.80 -14.62 0.62
C THR A 128 -12.28 -13.21 0.39
N LEU A 129 -11.07 -12.95 0.89
CA LEU A 129 -10.34 -11.71 0.60
C LEU A 129 -9.24 -12.01 -0.41
N GLN A 130 -9.24 -11.26 -1.50
CA GLN A 130 -8.21 -11.34 -2.53
C GLN A 130 -7.46 -10.01 -2.56
N LEU A 131 -6.15 -10.06 -2.31
CA LEU A 131 -5.26 -8.92 -2.44
C LEU A 131 -4.35 -9.11 -3.66
N LEU A 132 -4.35 -8.15 -4.56
CA LEU A 132 -3.52 -8.15 -5.76
C LEU A 132 -2.56 -6.96 -5.73
N LEU A 133 -1.25 -7.20 -5.88
CA LEU A 133 -0.25 -6.17 -6.12
C LEU A 133 -0.25 -5.80 -7.61
N ILE A 134 -0.94 -4.72 -7.95
CA ILE A 134 -1.28 -4.34 -9.34
C ILE A 134 -0.01 -4.07 -10.17
N ASN A 135 0.98 -3.40 -9.57
CA ASN A 135 2.21 -3.01 -10.26
C ASN A 135 3.38 -3.98 -10.02
N GLN A 136 3.12 -5.26 -9.69
CA GLN A 136 4.20 -6.21 -9.33
C GLN A 136 5.30 -6.31 -10.39
N ALA A 137 4.93 -6.39 -11.68
CA ALA A 137 5.89 -6.62 -12.76
C ALA A 137 6.85 -5.43 -12.85
N TYR A 138 6.29 -4.22 -12.76
CA TYR A 138 7.07 -2.99 -12.77
C TYR A 138 7.96 -2.85 -11.53
N LEU A 139 7.50 -3.25 -10.34
CA LEU A 139 8.35 -3.26 -9.15
C LEU A 139 9.48 -4.29 -9.26
N ALA A 140 9.20 -5.48 -9.80
CA ALA A 140 10.20 -6.53 -10.00
C ALA A 140 11.32 -6.12 -10.97
N GLU A 141 10.99 -5.35 -12.02
CA GLU A 141 12.00 -4.78 -12.93
C GLU A 141 12.85 -3.66 -12.27
N ASN A 142 12.40 -3.10 -11.14
CA ASN A 142 13.02 -1.94 -10.49
C ASN A 142 13.40 -2.22 -9.03
N MET A 143 13.67 -3.48 -8.65
CA MET A 143 13.94 -3.89 -7.24
C MET A 143 15.00 -3.04 -6.54
N GLY A 144 16.06 -2.61 -7.22
CA GLY A 144 17.12 -1.79 -6.63
C GLY A 144 16.74 -0.33 -6.35
N ASN A 145 15.56 0.12 -6.79
CA ASN A 145 15.13 1.53 -6.71
C ASN A 145 13.72 1.70 -6.14
N LEU A 146 13.19 0.70 -5.42
CA LEU A 146 11.84 0.75 -4.86
C LEU A 146 11.68 1.93 -3.90
N THR A 147 10.58 2.68 -4.04
CA THR A 147 10.35 3.85 -3.18
C THR A 147 9.98 3.43 -1.75
N ALA A 148 9.33 2.29 -1.59
CA ALA A 148 9.01 1.73 -0.27
C ALA A 148 10.21 1.04 0.43
N GLY A 149 11.32 0.83 -0.29
CA GLY A 149 12.48 0.09 0.20
C GLY A 149 12.25 -1.43 0.29
N GLU A 150 13.32 -2.15 0.65
CA GLU A 150 13.33 -3.63 0.71
C GLU A 150 12.63 -4.19 1.96
N ASN A 151 12.52 -3.40 3.02
CA ASN A 151 11.92 -3.80 4.30
C ASN A 151 10.46 -3.34 4.44
N HIS A 152 9.79 -3.04 3.32
CA HIS A 152 8.39 -2.66 3.34
C HIS A 152 7.53 -3.80 3.91
N LYS A 153 6.62 -3.46 4.82
CA LYS A 153 5.67 -4.41 5.41
C LYS A 153 4.26 -3.95 5.13
N SER A 154 3.42 -4.88 4.69
CA SER A 154 1.99 -4.67 4.55
C SER A 154 1.21 -5.54 5.53
N TYR A 155 0.01 -5.07 5.89
CA TYR A 155 -0.86 -5.70 6.86
C TYR A 155 -2.28 -5.74 6.29
N ILE A 156 -2.93 -6.90 6.34
CA ILE A 156 -4.39 -7.03 6.22
C ILE A 156 -4.94 -7.24 7.62
N ILE A 157 -5.91 -6.40 7.99
CA ILE A 157 -6.62 -6.48 9.25
C ILE A 157 -8.11 -6.54 8.92
N VAL A 158 -8.80 -7.52 9.48
CA VAL A 158 -10.25 -7.69 9.32
C VAL A 158 -10.85 -7.71 10.71
N GLY A 159 -11.87 -6.89 10.92
CA GLY A 159 -12.66 -6.89 12.13
C GLY A 159 -14.15 -6.81 11.81
N ASP A 160 -14.98 -7.05 12.81
CA ASP A 160 -16.42 -6.87 12.72
C ASP A 160 -16.86 -5.55 13.37
N SER A 161 -18.16 -5.26 13.29
CA SER A 161 -18.77 -4.08 13.93
C SER A 161 -18.70 -4.08 15.45
N ASN A 162 -18.39 -5.23 16.07
CA ASN A 162 -18.29 -5.41 17.51
C ASN A 162 -16.83 -5.35 17.99
N ASN A 163 -15.91 -4.86 17.15
CA ASN A 163 -14.50 -4.68 17.46
C ASN A 163 -13.71 -5.99 17.66
N HIS A 164 -14.26 -7.13 17.22
CA HIS A 164 -13.54 -8.39 17.21
C HIS A 164 -12.51 -8.40 16.09
N LEU A 165 -11.30 -8.87 16.39
CA LEU A 165 -10.32 -9.17 15.35
C LEU A 165 -10.66 -10.53 14.71
N LEU A 166 -10.93 -10.52 13.41
CA LEU A 166 -11.21 -11.71 12.60
C LEU A 166 -9.96 -12.23 11.90
N LEU A 167 -9.10 -11.34 11.41
CA LEU A 167 -7.86 -11.68 10.71
C LEU A 167 -6.81 -10.59 10.93
N LEU A 168 -5.58 -11.01 11.19
CA LEU A 168 -4.39 -10.17 11.09
C LEU A 168 -3.33 -10.96 10.32
N ALA A 169 -2.99 -10.49 9.12
CA ALA A 169 -1.96 -11.08 8.26
C ALA A 169 -0.94 -10.03 7.84
N THR A 170 0.32 -10.44 7.66
CA THR A 170 1.41 -9.57 7.18
C THR A 170 2.10 -10.22 5.98
N PHE A 171 2.60 -9.40 5.05
CA PHE A 171 3.26 -9.82 3.82
C PHE A 171 4.16 -8.70 3.29
#